data_AF-F6GBZ0-F1
#
_entry.id   AF-F6GBZ0-F1
#
_cell.length_a   1.000
_cell.length_b   1.000
_cell.length_c   1.000
_cell.angle_alpha   90.00
_cell.angle_beta   90.00
_cell.angle_gamma   90.00
#
_symmetry.space_group_name_H-M   'P 1'
#
loop_
_entity.id
_entity.type
_entity.pdbx_description
1 polymer ?
#
loop_
_entity_poly.entity_id
_entity_poly.type
_entity_poly.pdbx_seq_one_letter_code
_entity_poly.pdbx_strand_id
1 'polypeptide(L)'
;MNKKNIAKLVPLVLTICILIVVSLYTNKAVKSKKDLASLKETAAVAVVEPELDIPLGQDYNLKLDKRFLNYNPRLGKTFTGFKEQLGFKESQNNYFRVNTLGYLGKYQFGRSTLQMIGINDTKHFLSNPELQEKAFIANTERNKWVLRRDIKRYSGRYVGGVKITESGILAAAHLAGPGSVKKYLRSQGADCFEDAYGTTIKSYLKRFSGFDTSEIKPNKKARVSLKA
;
A
#
# COMPACT_ATOMS: atom_id res chain seq x y z
N MET A 1 36.48 -25.12 31.01
CA MET A 1 35.55 -23.96 30.85
C MET A 1 36.34 -22.69 30.60
N ASN A 2 36.16 -22.08 29.44
CA ASN A 2 37.02 -21.02 28.90
C ASN A 2 36.63 -19.66 29.50
N LYS A 3 37.31 -19.21 30.57
CA LYS A 3 37.02 -17.97 31.32
C LYS A 3 37.16 -16.67 30.49
N LYS A 4 37.67 -16.73 29.25
CA LYS A 4 37.95 -15.56 28.39
C LYS A 4 36.72 -14.98 27.69
N ASN A 5 35.59 -15.71 27.61
CA ASN A 5 34.36 -15.22 26.96
C ASN A 5 33.40 -14.51 27.93
N ILE A 6 33.53 -14.75 29.23
CA ILE A 6 32.64 -14.17 30.25
C ILE A 6 32.90 -12.66 30.37
N ALA A 7 34.16 -12.22 30.29
CA ALA A 7 34.53 -10.81 30.38
C ALA A 7 33.98 -9.95 29.22
N LYS A 8 33.68 -10.54 28.05
CA LYS A 8 33.05 -9.84 26.91
C LYS A 8 31.52 -9.82 26.97
N LEU A 9 30.90 -10.73 27.72
CA LEU A 9 29.44 -10.74 27.92
C LEU A 9 28.98 -9.69 28.95
N VAL A 10 29.81 -9.42 29.97
CA VAL A 10 29.48 -8.45 31.03
C VAL A 10 29.16 -7.04 30.49
N PRO A 11 29.98 -6.42 29.61
CA PRO A 11 29.64 -5.10 29.06
C PRO A 11 28.41 -5.14 28.15
N LEU A 12 28.20 -6.25 27.41
CA LEU A 12 27.03 -6.44 26.54
C LEU A 12 25.73 -6.47 27.36
N VAL A 13 25.70 -7.25 28.45
CA VAL A 13 24.54 -7.34 29.34
C VAL A 13 24.25 -6.00 30.01
N LEU A 14 25.28 -5.27 30.45
CA LEU A 14 25.14 -3.92 30.99
C LEU A 14 24.54 -2.94 29.97
N THR A 15 25.00 -2.96 28.71
CA THR A 15 24.41 -2.12 27.65
C THR A 15 22.95 -2.45 27.37
N ILE A 16 22.57 -3.73 27.38
CA ILE A 16 21.18 -4.16 27.18
C ILE A 16 20.30 -3.71 28.37
N CYS A 17 20.79 -3.85 29.60
CA CYS A 17 20.07 -3.37 30.79
C CYS A 17 19.85 -1.85 30.75
N ILE A 18 20.85 -1.07 30.34
CA ILE A 18 20.73 0.39 30.19
C ILE A 18 19.69 0.73 29.12
N LEU A 19 19.72 0.07 27.95
CA LEU A 19 18.74 0.30 26.89
C LEU A 19 17.31 -0.04 27.32
N ILE A 20 17.12 -1.12 28.10
CA ILE A 20 15.81 -1.49 28.66
C ILE A 20 15.35 -0.41 29.63
N VAL A 21 16.20 0.01 30.58
CA VAL A 21 15.89 1.06 31.57
C VAL A 21 15.55 2.38 30.89
N VAL A 22 16.31 2.78 29.87
CA VAL A 22 16.02 3.98 29.06
C VAL A 22 14.69 3.84 28.34
N SER A 23 14.38 2.69 27.72
CA SER A 23 13.08 2.47 27.04
C SER A 23 11.88 2.50 27.99
N LEU A 24 12.08 2.06 29.24
CA LEU A 24 11.07 2.08 30.29
C LEU A 24 10.92 3.50 30.88
N TYR A 25 12.01 4.26 30.99
CA TYR A 25 11.98 5.66 31.39
C TYR A 25 11.31 6.55 30.33
N THR A 26 11.52 6.27 29.03
CA THR A 26 10.82 6.96 27.94
C THR A 26 9.34 6.59 27.86
N ASN A 27 8.90 5.54 28.56
CA ASN A 27 7.50 5.10 28.64
C ASN A 27 6.79 5.51 29.95
N LYS A 28 7.23 6.58 30.62
CA LYS A 28 6.32 7.31 31.52
C LYS A 28 5.31 8.08 30.67
N ALA A 29 4.26 7.37 30.30
CA ALA A 29 3.04 7.88 29.72
C ALA A 29 2.54 9.09 30.53
N VAL A 30 2.42 10.21 29.81
CA VAL A 30 1.66 11.39 30.17
C VAL A 30 0.25 10.96 30.58
N LYS A 31 -0.01 10.89 31.88
CA LYS A 31 -1.38 10.87 32.43
C LYS A 31 -1.80 12.31 32.68
N SER A 32 -2.25 12.98 31.62
CA SER A 32 -3.00 14.22 31.74
C SER A 32 -3.99 14.33 30.60
N LYS A 33 -5.29 14.31 30.91
CA LYS A 33 -6.38 14.63 29.97
C LYS A 33 -6.27 16.06 29.41
N LYS A 34 -5.38 16.90 29.94
CA LYS A 34 -5.15 18.28 29.51
C LYS A 34 -4.25 18.39 28.27
N ASP A 35 -3.40 17.39 28.01
CA ASP A 35 -2.44 17.41 26.89
C ASP A 35 -3.02 16.84 25.58
N LEU A 36 -4.20 16.21 25.62
CA LEU A 36 -4.92 15.76 24.41
C LEU A 36 -5.61 16.93 23.68
N ALA A 37 -5.82 18.06 24.37
CA ALA A 37 -6.44 19.25 23.80
C ALA A 37 -5.46 20.09 22.97
N SER A 38 -4.17 20.14 23.36
CA SER A 38 -3.12 20.89 22.66
C SER A 38 -2.57 20.18 21.41
N LEU A 39 -2.80 18.88 21.26
CA LEU A 39 -2.42 18.12 20.05
C LEU A 39 -3.41 18.26 18.88
N LYS A 40 -4.56 18.93 19.08
CA LYS A 40 -5.50 19.23 18.00
C LYS A 40 -5.15 20.50 17.21
N GLU A 41 -4.20 21.29 17.71
CA GLU A 41 -3.92 22.63 17.15
C GLU A 41 -2.71 22.67 16.21
N THR A 42 -2.00 21.55 16.00
CA THR A 42 -0.81 21.49 15.13
C THR A 42 -0.91 20.53 13.95
N ALA A 43 -2.12 20.07 13.62
CA ALA A 43 -2.41 19.42 12.33
C ALA A 43 -2.90 20.44 11.28
N ALA A 44 -2.33 21.64 11.26
CA ALA A 44 -2.43 22.53 10.12
C ALA A 44 -1.31 22.14 9.12
N VAL A 45 -1.52 21.04 8.42
CA VAL A 45 -0.77 20.76 7.19
C VAL A 45 -1.17 21.86 6.22
N ALA A 46 -0.20 22.69 5.84
CA ALA A 46 -0.33 23.68 4.79
C ALA A 46 -0.87 23.01 3.53
N VAL A 47 -2.16 23.21 3.29
CA VAL A 47 -2.76 23.01 1.98
C VAL A 47 -2.24 24.16 1.14
N VAL A 48 -1.32 23.86 0.22
CA VAL A 48 -1.05 24.76 -0.89
C VAL A 48 -2.32 24.74 -1.74
N GLU A 49 -3.15 25.74 -1.54
CA GLU A 49 -4.34 25.95 -2.37
C GLU A 49 -3.90 26.22 -3.81
N PRO A 50 -4.58 25.66 -4.83
CA PRO A 50 -4.46 26.21 -6.17
C PRO A 50 -5.03 27.63 -6.11
N GLU A 51 -4.23 28.63 -6.47
CA GLU A 51 -4.68 30.01 -6.63
C GLU A 51 -5.71 30.05 -7.77
N LEU A 52 -6.97 29.81 -7.41
CA LEU A 52 -8.13 30.12 -8.21
C LEU A 52 -8.39 31.60 -7.96
N ASP A 53 -8.04 32.41 -8.96
CA ASP A 53 -8.20 33.85 -8.96
C ASP A 53 -9.70 34.20 -8.95
N ILE A 54 -10.32 34.13 -7.77
CA ILE A 54 -11.71 34.51 -7.54
C ILE A 54 -11.69 35.94 -6.97
N PRO A 55 -12.31 36.91 -7.65
CA PRO A 55 -12.28 38.31 -7.22
C PRO A 55 -12.87 38.45 -5.81
N LEU A 56 -12.04 38.91 -4.89
CA LEU A 56 -12.35 39.09 -3.47
C LEU A 56 -13.30 40.27 -3.30
N GLY A 57 -14.61 40.01 -3.25
CA GLY A 57 -15.59 41.07 -3.02
C GLY A 57 -17.06 40.66 -3.04
N GLN A 58 -17.39 39.37 -2.93
CA GLN A 58 -18.77 38.91 -2.84
C GLN A 58 -18.88 38.02 -1.60
N ASP A 59 -19.64 38.48 -0.61
CA ASP A 59 -20.01 37.69 0.57
C ASP A 59 -20.94 36.55 0.14
N TYR A 60 -20.36 35.47 -0.36
CA TYR A 60 -21.09 34.22 -0.53
C TYR A 60 -21.34 33.64 0.87
N ASN A 61 -22.52 33.90 1.42
CA ASN A 61 -23.06 33.13 2.56
C ASN A 61 -23.32 31.69 2.09
N LEU A 62 -22.25 30.91 1.88
CA LEU A 62 -22.34 29.49 1.57
C LEU A 62 -22.79 28.79 2.85
N LYS A 63 -24.10 28.59 2.98
CA LYS A 63 -24.68 27.70 4.00
C LYS A 63 -24.14 26.30 3.73
N LEU A 64 -23.01 25.97 4.33
CA LEU A 64 -22.45 24.63 4.31
C LEU A 64 -23.44 23.72 5.04
N ASP A 65 -24.18 22.94 4.26
CA ASP A 65 -25.18 22.04 4.79
C ASP A 65 -24.50 21.03 5.72
N LYS A 66 -24.93 21.01 6.99
CA LYS A 66 -24.39 20.15 8.05
C LYS A 66 -24.44 18.65 7.68
N ARG A 67 -25.25 18.27 6.69
CA ARG A 67 -25.25 16.90 6.11
C ARG A 67 -23.91 16.52 5.46
N PHE A 68 -23.15 17.48 4.92
CA PHE A 68 -21.82 17.22 4.35
C PHE A 68 -20.72 17.06 5.42
N LEU A 69 -20.90 17.61 6.62
CA LEU A 69 -19.95 17.42 7.74
C LEU A 69 -19.96 15.98 8.28
N ASN A 70 -21.03 15.22 8.02
CA ASN A 70 -21.18 13.83 8.43
C ASN A 70 -21.03 12.84 7.26
N TYR A 71 -20.68 13.31 6.08
CA TYR A 71 -20.46 12.45 4.92
C TYR A 71 -19.10 11.78 5.04
N ASN A 72 -19.10 10.53 5.53
CA ASN A 72 -17.96 9.63 5.42
C ASN A 72 -18.13 8.79 4.15
N PRO A 73 -17.48 9.14 3.01
CA PRO A 73 -17.53 8.31 1.82
C PRO A 73 -16.94 6.94 2.14
N ARG A 74 -17.81 5.94 2.28
CA ARG A 74 -17.37 4.55 2.43
C ARG A 74 -17.12 3.99 1.04
N LEU A 75 -15.85 3.83 0.69
CA LEU A 75 -15.44 3.20 -0.58
C LEU A 75 -15.94 1.74 -0.69
N GLY A 76 -16.17 1.08 0.45
CA GLY A 76 -16.67 -0.29 0.48
C GLY A 76 -15.77 -1.28 -0.26
N LYS A 77 -16.38 -2.30 -0.86
CA LYS A 77 -15.70 -3.32 -1.67
C LYS A 77 -15.74 -2.98 -3.17
N THR A 78 -15.63 -1.70 -3.52
CA THR A 78 -15.54 -1.23 -4.91
C THR A 78 -14.10 -1.34 -5.45
N PHE A 79 -13.93 -1.13 -6.76
CA PHE A 79 -12.60 -1.06 -7.36
C PHE A 79 -11.78 0.13 -6.81
N THR A 80 -12.41 1.29 -6.59
CA THR A 80 -11.77 2.43 -5.92
C THR A 80 -11.32 2.04 -4.51
N GLY A 81 -12.17 1.36 -3.74
CA GLY A 81 -11.80 0.84 -2.42
C GLY A 81 -10.62 -0.13 -2.45
N PHE A 82 -10.52 -0.96 -3.48
CA PHE A 82 -9.38 -1.85 -3.70
C PHE A 82 -8.08 -1.07 -3.92
N LYS A 83 -8.10 -0.08 -4.84
CA LYS A 83 -6.95 0.80 -5.12
C LYS A 83 -6.48 1.55 -3.88
N GLU A 84 -7.39 2.14 -3.13
CA GLU A 84 -7.04 2.94 -1.95
C GLU A 84 -6.49 2.09 -0.81
N GLN A 85 -7.06 0.90 -0.57
CA GLN A 85 -6.53 0.01 0.47
C GLN A 85 -5.17 -0.59 0.08
N LEU A 86 -4.96 -0.86 -1.21
CA LEU A 86 -3.68 -1.37 -1.70
C LEU A 86 -2.62 -0.27 -1.62
N GLY A 87 -2.89 0.92 -2.16
CA GLY A 87 -1.99 2.07 -2.03
C GLY A 87 -1.66 2.41 -0.59
N PHE A 88 -2.64 2.31 0.33
CA PHE A 88 -2.40 2.54 1.75
C PHE A 88 -1.45 1.49 2.34
N LYS A 89 -1.60 0.21 1.97
CA LYS A 89 -0.71 -0.86 2.41
C LYS A 89 0.72 -0.69 1.87
N GLU A 90 0.86 -0.23 0.63
CA GLU A 90 2.15 -0.08 -0.04
C GLU A 90 2.92 1.16 0.45
N SER A 91 2.24 2.31 0.57
CA SER A 91 2.91 3.59 0.76
C SER A 91 2.18 4.56 1.70
N GLN A 92 1.10 4.12 2.35
CA GLN A 92 0.16 5.02 3.03
C GLN A 92 -0.46 6.05 2.07
N ASN A 93 -0.71 5.63 0.82
CA ASN A 93 -1.23 6.47 -0.27
C ASN A 93 -0.33 7.64 -0.68
N ASN A 94 0.98 7.57 -0.38
CA ASN A 94 1.92 8.62 -0.75
C ASN A 94 2.46 8.40 -2.17
N TYR A 95 2.01 9.22 -3.12
CA TYR A 95 2.46 9.20 -4.52
C TYR A 95 3.94 9.52 -4.71
N PHE A 96 4.60 10.15 -3.75
CA PHE A 96 5.99 10.62 -3.88
C PHE A 96 6.99 9.77 -3.09
N ARG A 97 6.54 8.64 -2.52
CA ARG A 97 7.37 7.77 -1.70
C ARG A 97 8.32 6.92 -2.53
N VAL A 98 9.57 6.80 -2.11
CA VAL A 98 10.51 5.79 -2.59
C VAL A 98 11.00 4.99 -1.39
N ASN A 99 10.91 3.65 -1.43
CA ASN A 99 11.42 2.82 -0.35
C ASN A 99 12.92 2.50 -0.49
N THR A 100 13.48 1.81 0.50
CA THR A 100 14.91 1.45 0.55
C THR A 100 15.37 0.53 -0.58
N LEU A 101 14.42 -0.12 -1.28
CA LEU A 101 14.68 -1.00 -2.42
C LEU A 101 14.44 -0.30 -3.77
N GLY A 102 14.07 0.98 -3.76
CA GLY A 102 13.86 1.78 -4.97
C GLY A 102 12.48 1.61 -5.62
N TYR A 103 11.49 1.05 -4.92
CA TYR A 103 10.11 1.01 -5.41
C TYR A 103 9.43 2.37 -5.26
N LEU A 104 8.61 2.73 -6.25
CA LEU A 104 8.19 4.09 -6.52
C LEU A 104 6.69 4.32 -6.29
N GLY A 105 6.37 5.41 -5.60
CA GLY A 105 5.06 6.03 -5.52
C GLY A 105 4.02 5.25 -4.71
N LYS A 106 2.75 5.61 -4.94
CA LYS A 106 1.60 5.14 -4.15
C LYS A 106 1.52 3.63 -4.08
N TYR A 107 1.85 2.98 -5.19
CA TYR A 107 1.74 1.54 -5.37
C TYR A 107 3.07 0.80 -5.29
N GLN A 108 4.16 1.50 -4.94
CA GLN A 108 5.50 0.91 -4.83
C GLN A 108 5.87 0.09 -6.07
N PHE A 109 5.93 0.75 -7.23
CA PHE A 109 6.27 0.12 -8.50
C PHE A 109 7.78 -0.08 -8.67
N GLY A 110 8.18 -1.25 -9.18
CA GLY A 110 9.55 -1.51 -9.61
C GLY A 110 9.82 -0.96 -11.01
N ARG A 111 11.06 -0.53 -11.26
CA ARG A 111 11.49 0.06 -12.55
C ARG A 111 11.20 -0.84 -13.75
N SER A 112 11.46 -2.14 -13.63
CA SER A 112 11.22 -3.12 -14.70
C SER A 112 9.74 -3.26 -15.06
N THR A 113 8.86 -3.24 -14.05
CA THR A 113 7.40 -3.26 -14.25
C THR A 113 6.93 -1.99 -14.95
N LEU A 114 7.46 -0.82 -14.58
CA LEU A 114 7.14 0.44 -15.25
C LEU A 114 7.54 0.42 -16.73
N GLN A 115 8.76 -0.03 -17.05
CA GLN A 115 9.23 -0.17 -18.43
C GLN A 115 8.33 -1.13 -19.23
N MET A 116 7.92 -2.25 -18.61
CA MET A 116 7.04 -3.25 -19.22
C MET A 116 5.68 -2.66 -19.65
N ILE A 117 5.16 -1.68 -18.91
CA ILE A 117 3.92 -0.97 -19.22
C ILE A 117 4.14 0.36 -19.96
N GLY A 118 5.38 0.61 -20.43
CA GLY A 118 5.73 1.74 -21.30
C GLY A 118 6.15 3.02 -20.59
N ILE A 119 6.47 2.97 -19.31
CA ILE A 119 6.96 4.12 -18.53
C ILE A 119 8.45 3.96 -18.28
N ASN A 120 9.26 4.77 -18.96
CA ASN A 120 10.72 4.72 -18.86
C ASN A 120 11.30 5.82 -17.94
N ASP A 121 10.62 6.96 -17.85
CA ASP A 121 11.02 8.07 -16.99
C ASP A 121 10.43 7.91 -15.58
N THR A 122 11.25 7.44 -14.65
CA THR A 122 10.86 7.24 -13.26
C THR A 122 10.72 8.54 -12.47
N LYS A 123 11.37 9.63 -12.89
CA LYS A 123 11.24 10.93 -12.22
C LYS A 123 9.88 11.53 -12.56
N HIS A 124 9.54 11.54 -13.85
CA HIS A 124 8.21 11.97 -14.31
C HIS A 124 7.10 11.10 -13.71
N PHE A 125 7.31 9.78 -13.63
CA PHE A 125 6.37 8.87 -12.96
C PHE A 125 6.11 9.26 -11.51
N LEU A 126 7.16 9.54 -10.73
CA LEU A 126 7.04 9.85 -9.31
C LEU A 126 6.33 11.19 -9.09
N SER A 127 6.54 12.18 -9.96
CA SER A 127 5.91 13.49 -9.87
C SER A 127 4.49 13.55 -10.45
N ASN A 128 3.97 12.47 -11.05
CA ASN A 128 2.68 12.48 -11.75
C ASN A 128 1.71 11.43 -11.17
N PRO A 129 0.85 11.80 -10.20
CA PRO A 129 -0.13 10.89 -9.60
C PRO A 129 -1.07 10.21 -10.61
N GLU A 130 -1.52 10.93 -11.63
CA GLU A 130 -2.41 10.39 -12.68
C GLU A 130 -1.72 9.26 -13.45
N LEU A 131 -0.43 9.42 -13.75
CA LEU A 131 0.38 8.39 -14.40
C LEU A 131 0.51 7.14 -13.53
N GLN A 132 0.59 7.29 -12.20
CA GLN A 132 0.62 6.15 -11.27
C GLN A 132 -0.71 5.38 -11.23
N GLU A 133 -1.83 6.10 -11.27
CA GLU A 133 -3.17 5.48 -11.34
C GLU A 133 -3.36 4.71 -12.66
N LYS A 134 -2.91 5.28 -13.80
CA LYS A 134 -2.91 4.59 -15.10
C LYS A 134 -1.99 3.37 -15.09
N ALA A 135 -0.81 3.48 -14.48
CA ALA A 135 0.14 2.38 -14.34
C ALA A 135 -0.44 1.21 -13.53
N PHE A 136 -1.15 1.53 -12.44
CA PHE A 136 -1.85 0.54 -11.63
C PHE A 136 -2.85 -0.28 -12.45
N ILE A 137 -3.69 0.41 -13.22
CA ILE A 137 -4.68 -0.23 -14.08
C ILE A 137 -3.97 -1.12 -15.12
N ALA A 138 -3.02 -0.59 -15.89
CA ALA A 138 -2.31 -1.35 -16.93
C ALA A 138 -1.60 -2.60 -16.38
N ASN A 139 -0.94 -2.50 -15.22
CA ASN A 139 -0.31 -3.65 -14.58
C ASN A 139 -1.34 -4.68 -14.11
N THR A 140 -2.46 -4.23 -13.53
CA THR A 140 -3.53 -5.11 -13.06
C THR A 140 -4.20 -5.84 -14.23
N GLU A 141 -4.43 -5.19 -15.36
CA GLU A 141 -4.97 -5.82 -16.57
C GLU A 141 -4.06 -6.93 -17.12
N ARG A 142 -2.74 -6.69 -17.14
CA ARG A 142 -1.74 -7.70 -17.53
C ARG A 142 -1.71 -8.87 -16.56
N ASN A 143 -1.69 -8.59 -15.26
CA ASN A 143 -1.75 -9.63 -14.24
C ASN A 143 -3.03 -10.47 -14.37
N LYS A 144 -4.19 -9.82 -14.55
CA LYS A 144 -5.47 -10.48 -14.80
C LYS A 144 -5.43 -11.35 -16.05
N TRP A 145 -4.82 -10.88 -17.14
CA TRP A 145 -4.63 -11.69 -18.34
C TRP A 145 -3.76 -12.93 -18.07
N VAL A 146 -2.63 -12.76 -17.40
CA VAL A 146 -1.70 -13.87 -17.10
C VAL A 146 -2.36 -14.92 -16.20
N LEU A 147 -3.20 -14.49 -15.26
CA LEU A 147 -3.83 -15.33 -14.25
C LEU A 147 -5.27 -15.75 -14.57
N ARG A 148 -5.85 -15.34 -15.71
CA ARG A 148 -7.28 -15.58 -16.04
C ARG A 148 -7.76 -17.03 -15.85
N ARG A 149 -6.90 -18.01 -16.15
CA ARG A 149 -7.20 -19.44 -15.97
C ARG A 149 -7.16 -19.85 -14.50
N ASP A 150 -6.18 -19.34 -13.76
CA ASP A 150 -6.02 -19.61 -12.33
C ASP A 150 -7.13 -18.90 -11.53
N ILE A 151 -7.51 -17.66 -11.89
CA ILE A 151 -8.67 -16.95 -11.33
C ILE A 151 -9.93 -17.79 -11.50
N LYS A 152 -10.25 -18.23 -12.73
CA LYS A 152 -11.41 -19.11 -12.98
C LYS A 152 -11.37 -20.41 -12.17
N ARG A 153 -10.18 -21.00 -12.02
CA ARG A 153 -10.01 -22.30 -11.33
C ARG A 153 -10.17 -22.19 -9.81
N TYR A 154 -9.58 -21.16 -9.21
CA TYR A 154 -9.39 -21.09 -7.76
C TYR A 154 -10.35 -20.13 -7.04
N SER A 155 -10.98 -19.19 -7.74
CA SER A 155 -11.92 -18.27 -7.08
C SER A 155 -13.04 -19.03 -6.35
N GLY A 156 -13.31 -18.65 -5.10
CA GLY A 156 -14.26 -19.31 -4.21
C GLY A 156 -13.69 -20.51 -3.44
N ARG A 157 -12.54 -21.06 -3.84
CA ARG A 157 -11.89 -22.19 -3.16
C ARG A 157 -11.02 -21.74 -1.99
N TYR A 158 -10.64 -22.68 -1.13
CA TYR A 158 -9.63 -22.48 -0.11
C TYR A 158 -8.28 -23.03 -0.56
N VAL A 159 -7.22 -22.24 -0.44
CA VAL A 159 -5.83 -22.64 -0.72
C VAL A 159 -4.93 -22.13 0.41
N GLY A 160 -4.13 -23.01 1.01
CA GLY A 160 -3.32 -22.66 2.19
C GLY A 160 -4.13 -22.10 3.37
N GLY A 161 -5.40 -22.51 3.49
CA GLY A 161 -6.34 -22.02 4.51
C GLY A 161 -6.96 -20.64 4.25
N VAL A 162 -6.79 -20.06 3.06
CA VAL A 162 -7.37 -18.76 2.68
C VAL A 162 -8.39 -18.93 1.56
N LYS A 163 -9.57 -18.29 1.71
CA LYS A 163 -10.56 -18.21 0.64
C LYS A 163 -10.05 -17.32 -0.48
N ILE A 164 -9.88 -17.91 -1.65
CA ILE A 164 -9.32 -17.26 -2.83
C ILE A 164 -10.41 -16.45 -3.54
N THR A 165 -10.07 -15.22 -3.90
CA THR A 165 -10.93 -14.31 -4.69
C THR A 165 -10.10 -13.67 -5.80
N GLU A 166 -10.77 -13.19 -6.85
CA GLU A 166 -10.11 -12.48 -7.95
C GLU A 166 -9.30 -11.27 -7.44
N SER A 167 -9.89 -10.43 -6.58
CA SER A 167 -9.22 -9.26 -6.01
C SER A 167 -7.99 -9.64 -5.17
N GLY A 168 -8.08 -10.71 -4.38
CA GLY A 168 -6.94 -11.22 -3.61
C GLY A 168 -5.81 -11.69 -4.52
N ILE A 169 -6.14 -12.41 -5.60
CA ILE A 169 -5.18 -12.87 -6.61
C ILE A 169 -4.48 -11.68 -7.27
N LEU A 170 -5.24 -10.65 -7.66
CA LEU A 170 -4.69 -9.46 -8.32
C LEU A 170 -3.76 -8.66 -7.40
N ALA A 171 -4.13 -8.49 -6.12
CA ALA A 171 -3.25 -7.86 -5.14
C ALA A 171 -1.98 -8.70 -4.91
N ALA A 172 -2.10 -10.01 -4.73
CA ALA A 172 -0.93 -10.88 -4.54
C ALA A 172 0.00 -10.86 -5.77
N ALA A 173 -0.56 -10.69 -6.97
CA ALA A 173 0.22 -10.55 -8.20
C ALA A 173 0.90 -9.17 -8.31
N HIS A 174 0.31 -8.12 -7.73
CA HIS A 174 0.96 -6.82 -7.58
C HIS A 174 2.22 -6.92 -6.71
N LEU A 175 2.10 -7.61 -5.57
CA LEU A 175 3.21 -7.85 -4.63
C LEU A 175 4.33 -8.70 -5.24
N ALA A 176 3.98 -9.91 -5.68
CA ALA A 176 4.95 -10.98 -5.94
C ALA A 176 5.12 -11.33 -7.42
N GLY A 177 4.38 -10.64 -8.29
CA GLY A 177 4.23 -11.00 -9.71
C GLY A 177 3.29 -12.19 -9.92
N PRO A 178 2.71 -12.32 -11.14
CA PRO A 178 1.72 -13.35 -11.43
C PRO A 178 2.34 -14.76 -11.52
N GLY A 179 3.66 -14.87 -11.73
CA GLY A 179 4.36 -16.16 -11.72
C GLY A 179 4.36 -16.82 -10.34
N SER A 180 4.69 -16.05 -9.31
CA SER A 180 4.73 -16.50 -7.92
C SER A 180 3.33 -16.90 -7.43
N VAL A 181 2.31 -16.13 -7.81
CA VAL A 181 0.90 -16.48 -7.51
C VAL A 181 0.48 -17.80 -8.15
N LYS A 182 0.90 -18.09 -9.39
CA LYS A 182 0.62 -19.41 -10.00
C LYS A 182 1.24 -20.54 -9.21
N LYS A 183 2.50 -20.40 -8.77
CA LYS A 183 3.20 -21.42 -7.97
C LYS A 183 2.43 -21.69 -6.69
N TYR A 184 2.15 -20.65 -5.90
CA TYR A 184 1.37 -20.75 -4.66
C TYR A 184 0.01 -21.44 -4.86
N LEU A 185 -0.76 -21.04 -5.89
CA LEU A 185 -2.09 -21.63 -6.14
C LEU A 185 -2.00 -23.11 -6.54
N ARG A 186 -1.01 -23.48 -7.36
CA ARG A 186 -0.87 -24.84 -7.90
C ARG A 186 -0.27 -25.81 -6.89
N SER A 187 0.59 -25.31 -5.99
CA SER A 187 1.15 -26.06 -4.88
C SER A 187 0.19 -26.17 -3.68
N GLN A 188 -1.08 -25.77 -3.83
CA GLN A 188 -2.06 -25.70 -2.75
C GLN A 188 -1.61 -24.86 -1.53
N GLY A 189 -0.75 -23.86 -1.75
CA GLY A 189 -0.21 -22.98 -0.73
C GLY A 189 1.10 -23.44 -0.09
N ALA A 190 1.70 -24.55 -0.55
CA ALA A 190 3.03 -24.98 -0.08
C ALA A 190 4.16 -24.01 -0.49
N ASP A 191 4.14 -23.50 -1.72
CA ASP A 191 5.15 -22.55 -2.22
C ASP A 191 4.87 -21.13 -1.70
N CYS A 192 5.54 -20.75 -0.61
CA CYS A 192 5.40 -19.44 0.00
C CYS A 192 6.44 -18.44 -0.55
N PHE A 193 5.99 -17.46 -1.34
CA PHE A 193 6.78 -16.25 -1.61
C PHE A 193 6.68 -15.30 -0.41
N GLU A 194 7.81 -14.69 -0.07
CA GLU A 194 7.95 -13.60 0.89
C GLU A 194 8.82 -12.49 0.27
N ASP A 195 8.38 -11.23 0.39
CA ASP A 195 9.19 -10.09 -0.04
C ASP A 195 10.28 -9.75 0.99
N ALA A 196 11.13 -8.79 0.65
CA ALA A 196 12.23 -8.36 1.53
C ALA A 196 11.76 -7.73 2.87
N TYR A 197 10.47 -7.44 3.03
CA TYR A 197 9.87 -6.90 4.25
C TYR A 197 9.01 -7.92 5.00
N GLY A 198 9.05 -9.21 4.64
CA GLY A 198 8.29 -10.26 5.31
C GLY A 198 6.84 -10.41 4.84
N THR A 199 6.44 -9.70 3.77
CA THR A 199 5.08 -9.75 3.25
C THR A 199 4.91 -10.96 2.33
N THR A 200 3.89 -11.78 2.61
CA THR A 200 3.64 -13.03 1.86
C THR A 200 2.46 -12.93 0.90
N ILE A 201 2.43 -13.79 -0.12
CA ILE A 201 1.26 -13.95 -1.02
C ILE A 201 -0.03 -14.25 -0.22
N LYS A 202 0.07 -15.16 0.76
CA LYS A 202 -1.05 -15.53 1.63
C LYS A 202 -1.65 -14.32 2.36
N SER A 203 -0.80 -13.40 2.84
CA SER A 203 -1.25 -12.18 3.50
C SER A 203 -2.06 -11.28 2.56
N TYR A 204 -1.65 -11.13 1.30
CA TYR A 204 -2.35 -10.30 0.31
C TYR A 204 -3.65 -10.95 -0.17
N LEU A 205 -3.64 -12.26 -0.41
CA LEU A 205 -4.84 -13.04 -0.73
C LEU A 205 -5.93 -12.85 0.34
N LYS A 206 -5.54 -12.87 1.63
CA LYS A 206 -6.47 -12.68 2.76
C LYS A 206 -6.93 -11.22 2.87
N ARG A 207 -5.99 -10.27 2.89
CA ARG A 207 -6.27 -8.84 3.14
C ARG A 207 -7.14 -8.21 2.06
N PHE A 208 -6.86 -8.52 0.80
CA PHE A 208 -7.53 -7.92 -0.35
C PHE A 208 -8.67 -8.78 -0.89
N SER A 209 -9.27 -9.60 -0.03
CA SER A 209 -10.34 -10.49 -0.43
C SER A 209 -11.68 -9.75 -0.60
N GLY A 210 -12.41 -10.11 -1.65
CA GLY A 210 -13.81 -9.74 -1.85
C GLY A 210 -14.07 -8.32 -2.36
N PHE A 211 -13.11 -7.68 -3.04
CA PHE A 211 -13.38 -6.44 -3.77
C PHE A 211 -13.92 -6.72 -5.16
N ASP A 212 -14.81 -5.86 -5.62
CA ASP A 212 -15.24 -5.82 -7.01
C ASP A 212 -14.10 -5.30 -7.89
N THR A 213 -13.69 -6.12 -8.84
CA THR A 213 -12.65 -5.83 -9.83
C THR A 213 -13.16 -6.09 -11.26
N SER A 214 -14.49 -6.09 -11.44
CA SER A 214 -15.18 -6.35 -12.70
C SER A 214 -14.88 -5.31 -13.79
N GLU A 215 -14.59 -4.08 -13.39
CA GLU A 215 -14.15 -2.98 -14.26
C GLU A 215 -12.84 -3.31 -14.97
N ILE A 216 -11.93 -4.05 -14.32
CA ILE A 216 -10.64 -4.42 -14.91
C ILE A 216 -10.82 -5.56 -15.90
N LYS A 217 -10.48 -5.31 -17.17
CA LYS A 217 -10.53 -6.31 -18.23
C LYS A 217 -9.13 -6.91 -18.46
N PRO A 218 -9.00 -8.23 -18.65
CA PRO A 218 -7.70 -8.84 -18.87
C PRO A 218 -7.12 -8.41 -20.23
N ASN A 219 -5.94 -7.78 -20.24
CA ASN A 219 -5.27 -7.33 -21.45
C ASN A 219 -3.78 -7.71 -21.45
N LYS A 220 -3.37 -8.55 -22.42
CA LYS A 220 -1.98 -9.05 -22.54
C LYS A 220 -0.96 -7.93 -22.79
N LYS A 221 -1.38 -6.91 -23.54
CA LYS A 221 -0.51 -5.85 -24.08
C LYS A 221 -0.81 -4.49 -23.44
N ALA A 222 -1.48 -4.45 -22.29
CA ALA A 222 -1.77 -3.18 -21.65
C ALA A 222 -0.48 -2.40 -21.40
N ARG A 223 -0.54 -1.11 -21.73
CA ARG A 223 0.50 -0.10 -21.57
C ARG A 223 -0.20 1.20 -21.19
N VAL A 224 0.50 2.09 -20.52
CA VAL A 224 -0.04 3.42 -20.27
C VAL A 224 0.04 4.23 -21.57
N SER A 225 -1.12 4.65 -22.09
CA SER A 225 -1.16 5.65 -23.15
C SER A 225 -0.99 7.03 -22.53
N LEU A 226 0.16 7.65 -22.75
CA LEU A 226 0.25 9.10 -22.68
C LEU A 226 -0.46 9.58 -23.96
N LYS A 227 -1.63 10.22 -23.84
CA LYS A 227 -2.06 11.06 -24.96
C LYS A 227 -0.98 12.13 -25.09
N ALA A 228 -0.30 12.15 -26.23
CA ALA A 228 0.64 13.19 -26.60
C ALA A 228 -0.11 14.52 -26.76
#